data_AF-A0A369RXZ1-F1
#
_entry.id   AF-A0A369RXZ1-F1
#
_cell.length_a   1.000
_cell.length_b   1.000
_cell.length_c   1.000
_cell.angle_alpha   90.00
_cell.angle_beta   90.00
_cell.angle_gamma   90.00
#
_symmetry.space_group_name_H-M   'P 1'
#
loop_
_entity.id
_entity.type
_entity.pdbx_description
1 polymer ?
#
loop_
_entity_poly.entity_id
_entity_poly.type
_entity_poly.pdbx_seq_one_letter_code
_entity_poly.pdbx_strand_id
1 'polypeptide(L)'
;MAVHLSWILLALVLTLFVPNNSGQITVRTDNGLISGKSDIIDGTTVHSYLGIPYVQPPIGSLRFMPPKALTSAWSGVLNGSQYKNSCPQFTPVGGTQPNTPEHQINEDCLYINVFTTKPVAVANMSVLVWIHGGGFIVGTGAGWKMQTLAAKEGIVVVSMNYRLGAFGFLTSGEDNPEAVTIAGFSAGAYSVGIHVLAPSSYGLFRYAIMHSGAVFDSHTYKSMAEARQAFLKFGKQAGCNGTTVATVTQCVRSLSVAIILKASSSMLLQDFGFFSVTVDGKLIVENPRKAWAAGRFKKGNLLMGIAAQDGYVNVPPQVTRPAYLGFIKYWFNRIYNDLGQDVIISRYTNYNDINSLTSNLHMLRELSTDSLFVAPADFVAGYHSIYSPTYTYVFSHRTNQSAYLMPNTGVSHGAELPYVFGYPVNKPSGFLSNFTSAEIDLSKDMMAMWGSFIRTGDPSTTRISWPEYTNTNTYYLTITAKGYNPVTNYKRNQIAFFNNLLNVKFTLANNPTASTQPPTQSVTTPSGSVTQSSTFKVATYALIGVSAALFIIVVILLAMRCRRGKEVLV
;
A
#
# COMPACT_ATOMS: atom_id res chain seq x y z
N MET A 1 1.75 7.47 -26.93
CA MET A 1 2.68 8.16 -27.87
C MET A 1 2.14 9.54 -28.19
N ALA A 2 2.34 10.52 -27.31
CA ALA A 2 2.12 11.96 -27.58
C ALA A 2 2.75 12.86 -26.50
N VAL A 3 3.52 12.28 -25.57
CA VAL A 3 4.28 12.99 -24.54
C VAL A 3 5.65 12.33 -24.60
N HIS A 4 6.65 13.02 -25.16
CA HIS A 4 8.11 12.76 -25.04
C HIS A 4 8.92 13.39 -26.18
N LEU A 5 8.31 13.97 -27.23
CA LEU A 5 9.07 14.77 -28.22
C LEU A 5 9.74 16.03 -27.62
N SER A 6 9.32 16.48 -26.44
CA SER A 6 9.85 17.69 -25.79
C SER A 6 11.30 17.56 -25.29
N TRP A 7 11.86 16.35 -25.22
CA TRP A 7 13.23 16.12 -24.73
C TRP A 7 14.30 16.15 -25.83
N ILE A 8 13.90 16.16 -27.11
CA ILE A 8 14.84 16.13 -28.25
C ILE A 8 15.35 17.54 -28.62
N LEU A 9 14.72 18.61 -28.11
CA LEU A 9 14.93 19.99 -28.57
C LEU A 9 15.70 20.91 -27.60
N LEU A 10 16.20 20.42 -26.46
CA LEU A 10 16.85 21.26 -25.44
C LEU A 10 18.14 20.62 -24.93
N ALA A 11 19.21 20.68 -25.73
CA ALA A 11 20.58 20.41 -25.29
C ALA A 11 21.58 20.90 -26.34
N LEU A 12 21.84 22.21 -26.44
CA LEU A 12 23.02 22.76 -27.11
C LEU A 12 23.15 24.26 -26.83
N VAL A 13 23.85 24.62 -25.74
CA VAL A 13 24.49 25.94 -25.59
C VAL A 13 26.00 25.69 -25.49
N LEU A 14 26.74 26.08 -26.54
CA LEU A 14 28.18 25.90 -26.67
C LEU A 14 28.94 27.16 -26.25
N THR A 15 29.90 27.03 -25.35
CA THR A 15 30.97 28.03 -25.17
C THR A 15 32.35 27.39 -24.96
N LEU A 16 33.28 27.80 -25.85
CA LEU A 16 34.76 27.85 -25.83
C LEU A 16 35.61 26.55 -25.88
N PHE A 17 36.63 26.59 -26.75
CA PHE A 17 37.52 25.50 -27.20
C PHE A 17 38.95 25.58 -26.66
N VAL A 18 39.63 24.43 -26.63
CA VAL A 18 41.10 24.27 -26.78
C VAL A 18 41.32 23.38 -28.03
N PRO A 19 42.00 23.85 -29.09
CA PRO A 19 42.28 23.02 -30.27
C PRO A 19 43.45 22.06 -29.99
N ASN A 20 43.34 20.82 -30.47
CA ASN A 20 44.46 19.87 -30.49
C ASN A 20 44.72 19.37 -31.92
N ASN A 21 46.00 19.24 -32.29
CA ASN A 21 46.55 19.15 -33.65
C ASN A 21 46.33 17.80 -34.39
N SER A 22 45.24 17.07 -34.16
CA SER A 22 45.08 15.68 -34.64
C SER A 22 43.98 15.44 -35.68
N GLY A 23 43.34 16.48 -36.24
CA GLY A 23 42.22 16.31 -37.20
C GLY A 23 40.92 15.78 -36.59
N GLN A 24 40.89 15.54 -35.27
CA GLN A 24 39.69 15.27 -34.48
C GLN A 24 39.08 16.58 -33.98
N ILE A 25 37.78 16.78 -34.22
CA ILE A 25 37.03 17.92 -33.68
C ILE A 25 36.28 17.48 -32.44
N THR A 26 36.54 18.12 -31.31
CA THR A 26 35.86 17.85 -30.04
C THR A 26 34.70 18.82 -29.82
N VAL A 27 33.52 18.32 -29.47
CA VAL A 27 32.33 19.13 -29.13
C VAL A 27 31.91 18.86 -27.70
N ARG A 28 31.41 19.88 -27.01
CA ARG A 28 30.83 19.76 -25.67
C ARG A 28 29.32 19.57 -25.76
N THR A 29 28.83 18.55 -25.06
CA THR A 29 27.40 18.31 -24.83
C THR A 29 27.08 18.46 -23.35
N ASP A 30 25.80 18.46 -22.98
CA ASP A 30 25.36 18.47 -21.59
C ASP A 30 25.85 17.24 -20.81
N ASN A 31 26.17 16.14 -21.50
CA ASN A 31 26.59 14.87 -20.91
C ASN A 31 28.10 14.60 -21.06
N GLY A 32 28.88 15.53 -21.61
CA GLY A 32 30.34 15.42 -21.69
C GLY A 32 30.93 15.82 -23.06
N LEU A 33 32.25 15.65 -23.19
CA LEU A 33 33.01 15.96 -24.42
C LEU A 33 32.98 14.78 -25.39
N ILE A 34 32.86 15.04 -26.69
CA ILE A 34 32.89 14.01 -27.73
C ILE A 34 33.85 14.41 -28.86
N SER A 35 34.74 13.53 -29.30
CA SER A 35 35.53 13.70 -30.51
C SER A 35 34.87 13.01 -31.70
N GLY A 36 34.75 13.73 -32.82
CA GLY A 36 34.22 13.19 -34.07
C GLY A 36 35.31 12.85 -35.07
N LYS A 37 34.88 12.44 -36.28
CA LYS A 37 35.73 12.34 -37.48
C LYS A 37 35.26 13.30 -38.56
N SER A 38 36.14 13.61 -39.51
CA SER A 38 35.82 14.46 -40.65
C SER A 38 36.04 13.68 -41.94
N ASP A 39 35.06 13.71 -42.83
CA ASP A 39 35.12 13.10 -44.16
C ASP A 39 34.86 14.19 -45.23
N ILE A 40 35.43 14.04 -46.43
CA ILE A 40 35.12 14.93 -47.57
C ILE A 40 34.10 14.24 -48.46
N ILE A 41 32.92 14.84 -48.61
CA ILE A 41 31.83 14.36 -49.46
C ILE A 41 31.59 15.42 -50.54
N ASP A 42 31.84 15.07 -51.81
CA ASP A 42 31.70 15.97 -52.97
C ASP A 42 32.35 17.34 -52.75
N GLY A 43 33.58 17.37 -52.24
CA GLY A 43 34.34 18.59 -51.97
C GLY A 43 33.93 19.35 -50.70
N THR A 44 32.92 18.89 -49.97
CA THR A 44 32.45 19.48 -48.72
C THR A 44 32.91 18.66 -47.52
N THR A 45 33.54 19.31 -46.54
CA THR A 45 33.91 18.67 -45.27
C THR A 45 32.68 18.45 -44.40
N VAL A 46 32.44 17.21 -43.99
CA VAL A 46 31.38 16.82 -43.05
C VAL A 46 32.00 16.24 -41.79
N HIS A 47 31.57 16.73 -40.64
CA HIS A 47 31.94 16.22 -39.33
C HIS A 47 30.88 15.25 -38.82
N SER A 48 31.32 14.06 -38.46
CA SER A 48 30.49 12.97 -37.96
C SER A 48 30.81 12.68 -36.49
N TYR A 49 29.77 12.63 -35.67
CA TYR A 49 29.81 12.24 -34.26
C TYR A 49 28.90 11.03 -34.09
N LEU A 50 29.50 9.84 -34.07
CA LEU A 50 28.82 8.56 -34.13
C LEU A 50 28.74 7.91 -32.75
N GLY A 51 27.69 7.14 -32.49
CA GLY A 51 27.64 6.31 -31.28
C GLY A 51 27.46 7.10 -29.98
N ILE A 52 26.69 8.19 -30.00
CA ILE A 52 26.43 9.03 -28.82
C ILE A 52 25.33 8.39 -27.97
N PRO A 53 25.58 8.01 -26.71
CA PRO A 53 24.53 7.46 -25.85
C PRO A 53 23.54 8.57 -25.49
N TYR A 54 22.24 8.31 -25.67
CA TYR A 54 21.18 9.27 -25.33
C TYR A 54 20.33 8.84 -24.12
N VAL A 55 20.47 7.58 -23.69
CA VAL A 55 19.81 6.98 -22.52
C VAL A 55 20.70 5.89 -21.93
N GLN A 56 20.36 5.38 -20.74
CA GLN A 56 21.06 4.24 -20.14
C GLN A 56 20.92 2.97 -21.01
N PRO A 57 21.95 2.10 -21.05
CA PRO A 57 21.87 0.81 -21.71
C PRO A 57 20.71 -0.03 -21.15
N PRO A 58 19.77 -0.51 -21.97
CA PRO A 58 18.58 -1.22 -21.52
C PRO A 58 18.87 -2.71 -21.21
N ILE A 59 19.94 -2.97 -20.45
CA ILE A 59 20.44 -4.31 -20.12
C ILE A 59 20.01 -4.75 -18.72
N GLY A 60 20.01 -6.06 -18.47
CA GLY A 60 19.72 -6.62 -17.14
C GLY A 60 18.33 -6.22 -16.64
N SER A 61 18.26 -5.54 -15.49
CA SER A 61 17.00 -5.07 -14.89
C SER A 61 16.30 -3.95 -15.67
N LEU A 62 16.96 -3.36 -16.67
CA LEU A 62 16.36 -2.36 -17.57
C LEU A 62 15.79 -2.97 -18.87
N ARG A 63 15.95 -4.29 -19.08
CA ARG A 63 15.32 -4.99 -20.20
C ARG A 63 13.80 -4.88 -20.08
N PHE A 64 13.11 -4.60 -21.20
CA PHE A 64 11.66 -4.37 -21.30
C PHE A 64 11.10 -3.14 -20.57
N MET A 65 11.90 -2.44 -19.74
CA MET A 65 11.47 -1.22 -19.05
C MET A 65 11.49 0.00 -20.00
N PRO A 66 10.73 1.07 -19.71
CA PRO A 66 10.91 2.36 -20.39
C PRO A 66 12.38 2.84 -20.32
N PRO A 67 12.90 3.49 -21.38
CA PRO A 67 14.28 3.97 -21.39
C PRO A 67 14.51 5.01 -20.28
N LYS A 68 15.64 4.91 -19.58
CA LYS A 68 15.99 5.82 -18.49
C LYS A 68 17.03 6.85 -18.95
N ALA A 69 16.86 8.09 -18.50
CA ALA A 69 17.85 9.14 -18.71
C ALA A 69 19.23 8.73 -18.17
N LEU A 70 20.32 9.20 -18.80
CA LEU A 70 21.68 8.98 -18.31
C LEU A 70 21.81 9.45 -16.85
N THR A 71 22.41 8.63 -15.99
CA THR A 71 22.59 8.95 -14.56
C THR A 71 23.74 9.92 -14.29
N SER A 72 24.65 10.06 -15.24
CA SER A 72 25.88 10.84 -15.09
C SER A 72 26.43 11.18 -16.47
N ALA A 73 27.00 12.38 -16.58
CA ALA A 73 27.87 12.73 -17.70
C ALA A 73 29.06 11.74 -17.77
N TRP A 74 29.53 11.42 -18.98
CA TRP A 74 30.73 10.60 -19.14
C TRP A 74 31.99 11.40 -18.79
N SER A 75 32.97 10.73 -18.20
CA SER A 75 34.27 11.32 -17.90
C SER A 75 35.20 11.27 -19.12
N GLY A 76 35.99 12.33 -19.30
CA GLY A 76 36.91 12.43 -20.43
C GLY A 76 36.22 12.77 -21.76
N VAL A 77 36.85 12.35 -22.87
CA VAL A 77 36.36 12.58 -24.23
C VAL A 77 35.84 11.27 -24.81
N LEU A 78 34.54 11.21 -25.11
CA LEU A 78 33.92 10.08 -25.80
C LEU A 78 34.43 10.03 -27.24
N ASN A 79 34.90 8.86 -27.67
CA ASN A 79 35.30 8.64 -29.06
C ASN A 79 34.05 8.38 -29.93
N GLY A 80 33.68 9.36 -30.74
CA GLY A 80 32.56 9.32 -31.67
C GLY A 80 32.96 9.12 -33.14
N SER A 81 34.08 8.43 -33.41
CA SER A 81 34.54 8.15 -34.78
C SER A 81 33.92 6.91 -35.44
N GLN A 82 33.23 6.07 -34.66
CA GLN A 82 32.67 4.79 -35.11
C GLN A 82 31.22 4.63 -34.68
N TYR A 83 30.41 3.99 -35.52
CA TYR A 83 29.08 3.55 -35.13
C TYR A 83 29.16 2.52 -33.99
N LYS A 84 28.02 2.34 -33.32
CA LYS A 84 27.82 1.35 -32.26
C LYS A 84 26.90 0.22 -32.74
N ASN A 85 26.81 -0.81 -31.92
CA ASN A 85 26.02 -2.01 -32.20
C ASN A 85 24.56 -1.66 -32.54
N SER A 86 23.99 -2.40 -33.48
CA SER A 86 22.56 -2.34 -33.76
C SER A 86 21.76 -3.05 -32.67
N CYS A 87 20.50 -2.69 -32.50
CA CYS A 87 19.64 -3.36 -31.52
C CYS A 87 19.35 -4.82 -31.89
N PRO A 88 19.07 -5.71 -30.92
CA PRO A 88 18.82 -7.13 -31.17
C PRO A 88 17.69 -7.32 -32.18
N GLN A 89 18.02 -8.02 -33.26
CA GLN A 89 17.15 -8.28 -34.42
C GLN A 89 17.73 -9.46 -35.22
N PHE A 90 17.06 -9.88 -36.29
CA PHE A 90 17.58 -10.92 -37.19
C PHE A 90 18.90 -10.48 -37.84
N THR A 91 19.89 -11.37 -37.89
CA THR A 91 21.18 -11.14 -38.54
C THR A 91 21.25 -11.83 -39.90
N PRO A 92 22.03 -11.30 -40.86
CA PRO A 92 22.83 -10.07 -40.79
C PRO A 92 21.99 -8.78 -40.80
N VAL A 93 22.48 -7.71 -40.16
CA VAL A 93 21.78 -6.42 -40.10
C VAL A 93 21.84 -5.75 -41.48
N GLY A 94 20.69 -5.59 -42.13
CA GLY A 94 20.60 -4.98 -43.46
C GLY A 94 21.12 -3.53 -43.49
N GLY A 95 21.76 -3.15 -44.61
CA GLY A 95 22.30 -1.80 -44.82
C GLY A 95 23.64 -1.50 -44.13
N THR A 96 24.29 -2.49 -43.52
CA THR A 96 25.58 -2.35 -42.82
C THR A 96 26.68 -3.19 -43.45
N GLN A 97 27.94 -2.87 -43.13
CA GLN A 97 29.12 -3.56 -43.69
C GLN A 97 29.57 -4.71 -42.79
N PRO A 98 29.97 -5.88 -43.34
CA PRO A 98 30.51 -6.97 -42.53
C PRO A 98 31.69 -6.51 -41.65
N ASN A 99 31.85 -7.14 -40.48
CA ASN A 99 32.92 -6.86 -39.50
C ASN A 99 32.92 -5.44 -38.89
N THR A 100 31.82 -4.69 -38.99
CA THR A 100 31.65 -3.40 -38.31
C THR A 100 30.78 -3.55 -37.05
N PRO A 101 30.90 -2.67 -36.03
CA PRO A 101 30.06 -2.72 -34.84
C PRO A 101 28.56 -2.69 -35.17
N GLU A 102 28.13 -1.83 -36.09
CA GLU A 102 26.75 -1.70 -36.54
C GLU A 102 26.19 -2.95 -37.23
N HIS A 103 27.05 -3.84 -37.72
CA HIS A 103 26.67 -5.14 -38.26
C HIS A 103 26.39 -6.19 -37.15
N GLN A 104 26.90 -5.93 -35.95
CA GLN A 104 26.68 -6.76 -34.76
C GLN A 104 25.44 -6.29 -33.99
N ILE A 105 24.84 -7.21 -33.24
CA ILE A 105 23.69 -6.94 -32.38
C ILE A 105 24.10 -6.96 -30.91
N ASN A 106 23.60 -5.99 -30.14
CA ASN A 106 23.79 -5.92 -28.68
C ASN A 106 22.59 -5.20 -28.04
N GLU A 107 22.21 -5.56 -26.81
CA GLU A 107 21.16 -4.82 -26.08
C GLU A 107 21.60 -3.40 -25.70
N ASP A 108 22.90 -3.17 -25.50
CA ASP A 108 23.47 -1.84 -25.46
C ASP A 108 23.59 -1.27 -26.88
N CYS A 109 22.49 -0.72 -27.39
CA CYS A 109 22.34 -0.24 -28.76
C CYS A 109 21.73 1.16 -28.89
N LEU A 110 21.34 1.81 -27.78
CA LEU A 110 20.58 3.07 -27.80
C LEU A 110 21.50 4.28 -27.99
N TYR A 111 21.94 4.45 -29.23
CA TYR A 111 22.87 5.48 -29.66
C TYR A 111 22.26 6.35 -30.77
N ILE A 112 22.71 7.61 -30.82
CA ILE A 112 22.45 8.54 -31.94
C ILE A 112 23.76 8.86 -32.68
N ASN A 113 23.62 9.32 -33.92
CA ASN A 113 24.72 9.76 -34.77
C ASN A 113 24.40 11.13 -35.36
N VAL A 114 25.36 12.05 -35.39
CA VAL A 114 25.17 13.43 -35.84
C VAL A 114 26.15 13.76 -36.96
N PHE A 115 25.65 14.39 -38.01
CA PHE A 115 26.40 14.80 -39.21
C PHE A 115 26.18 16.29 -39.48
N THR A 116 27.25 17.06 -39.64
CA THR A 116 27.17 18.51 -39.88
C THR A 116 28.38 19.02 -40.65
N THR A 117 28.20 20.04 -41.49
CA THR A 117 29.29 20.79 -42.13
C THR A 117 29.85 21.92 -41.26
N LYS A 118 29.16 22.25 -40.15
CA LYS A 118 29.52 23.35 -39.23
C LYS A 118 29.45 22.85 -37.78
N PRO A 119 30.57 22.40 -37.19
CA PRO A 119 30.57 21.82 -35.86
C PRO A 119 30.50 22.87 -34.73
N VAL A 120 30.68 24.16 -35.05
CA VAL A 120 30.85 25.25 -34.07
C VAL A 120 29.79 26.36 -34.20
N ALA A 121 29.08 26.47 -35.34
CA ALA A 121 28.08 27.52 -35.56
C ALA A 121 26.66 27.01 -35.29
N VAL A 122 26.19 27.16 -34.05
CA VAL A 122 24.87 26.62 -33.59
C VAL A 122 23.77 27.69 -33.55
N ALA A 123 23.91 28.76 -34.32
CA ALA A 123 22.80 29.69 -34.57
C ALA A 123 22.23 29.43 -35.97
N ASN A 124 20.98 28.97 -36.04
CA ASN A 124 20.13 28.84 -37.25
C ASN A 124 20.38 27.68 -38.24
N MET A 125 20.93 26.53 -37.82
CA MET A 125 20.93 25.33 -38.69
C MET A 125 19.66 24.50 -38.54
N SER A 126 19.07 24.08 -39.66
CA SER A 126 17.96 23.12 -39.67
C SER A 126 18.46 21.73 -39.25
N VAL A 127 17.66 21.03 -38.44
CA VAL A 127 17.97 19.68 -37.94
C VAL A 127 16.96 18.68 -38.47
N LEU A 128 17.44 17.62 -39.14
CA LEU A 128 16.65 16.45 -39.51
C LEU A 128 16.97 15.30 -38.56
N VAL A 129 15.94 14.70 -37.93
CA VAL A 129 16.10 13.47 -37.14
C VAL A 129 15.49 12.30 -37.90
N TRP A 130 16.34 11.36 -38.31
CA TRP A 130 15.97 10.14 -39.02
C TRP A 130 15.73 8.97 -38.07
N ILE A 131 14.52 8.43 -38.11
CA ILE A 131 14.13 7.21 -37.41
C ILE A 131 13.93 6.12 -38.47
N HIS A 132 14.72 5.05 -38.38
CA HIS A 132 14.68 4.01 -39.40
C HIS A 132 13.37 3.19 -39.37
N GLY A 133 12.92 2.77 -40.55
CA GLY A 133 11.84 1.79 -40.70
C GLY A 133 12.27 0.36 -40.40
N GLY A 134 11.41 -0.60 -40.75
CA GLY A 134 11.66 -2.05 -40.55
C GLY A 134 10.61 -2.76 -39.70
N GLY A 135 9.36 -2.27 -39.72
CA GLY A 135 8.21 -2.94 -39.11
C GLY A 135 8.33 -3.19 -37.62
N PHE A 136 9.11 -2.37 -36.91
CA PHE A 136 9.44 -2.53 -35.48
C PHE A 136 10.27 -3.78 -35.14
N ILE A 137 10.70 -4.57 -36.13
CA ILE A 137 11.39 -5.86 -35.93
C ILE A 137 12.83 -5.85 -36.44
N VAL A 138 13.17 -4.98 -37.40
CA VAL A 138 14.52 -4.82 -37.98
C VAL A 138 14.84 -3.34 -38.23
N GLY A 139 16.10 -3.05 -38.53
CA GLY A 139 16.61 -1.73 -38.94
C GLY A 139 17.71 -1.18 -38.02
N THR A 140 18.38 -0.12 -38.49
CA THR A 140 19.50 0.50 -37.78
C THR A 140 19.69 1.96 -38.19
N GLY A 141 20.14 2.80 -37.26
CA GLY A 141 20.51 4.19 -37.51
C GLY A 141 21.77 4.36 -38.37
N ALA A 142 22.54 3.29 -38.59
CA ALA A 142 23.76 3.31 -39.41
C ALA A 142 23.52 2.87 -40.88
N GLY A 143 22.28 2.55 -41.26
CA GLY A 143 21.98 1.89 -42.54
C GLY A 143 22.06 2.79 -43.79
N TRP A 144 22.26 4.09 -43.62
CA TRP A 144 22.25 5.08 -44.71
C TRP A 144 23.40 6.07 -44.60
N LYS A 145 23.88 6.57 -45.74
CA LYS A 145 24.96 7.56 -45.84
C LYS A 145 24.45 8.98 -45.60
N MET A 146 24.13 9.29 -44.34
CA MET A 146 23.57 10.58 -43.91
C MET A 146 24.48 11.78 -44.17
N GLN A 147 25.79 11.56 -44.25
CA GLN A 147 26.78 12.58 -44.57
C GLN A 147 26.47 13.30 -45.88
N THR A 148 25.94 12.58 -46.86
CA THR A 148 25.63 13.11 -48.20
C THR A 148 24.58 14.22 -48.12
N LEU A 149 23.52 13.99 -47.35
CA LEU A 149 22.46 14.98 -47.17
C LEU A 149 22.94 16.19 -46.37
N ALA A 150 23.71 15.95 -45.31
CA ALA A 150 24.34 17.02 -44.52
C ALA A 150 25.26 17.90 -45.39
N ALA A 151 26.05 17.27 -46.28
CA ALA A 151 26.96 17.96 -47.20
C ALA A 151 26.20 18.83 -48.21
N LYS A 152 25.18 18.25 -48.87
CA LYS A 152 24.45 18.92 -49.98
C LYS A 152 23.57 20.06 -49.51
N GLU A 153 22.88 19.88 -48.38
CA GLU A 153 21.88 20.85 -47.91
C GLU A 153 22.42 21.77 -46.80
N GLY A 154 23.64 21.51 -46.30
CA GLY A 154 24.22 22.31 -45.21
C GLY A 154 23.38 22.26 -43.93
N ILE A 155 22.72 21.14 -43.66
CA ILE A 155 21.87 20.91 -42.48
C ILE A 155 22.55 19.96 -41.48
N VAL A 156 22.03 19.91 -40.26
CA VAL A 156 22.39 18.87 -39.30
C VAL A 156 21.50 17.66 -39.54
N VAL A 157 22.10 16.49 -39.76
CA VAL A 157 21.36 15.23 -39.85
C VAL A 157 21.67 14.39 -38.63
N VAL A 158 20.64 13.88 -37.97
CA VAL A 158 20.73 12.98 -36.84
C VAL A 158 20.10 11.66 -37.23
N SER A 159 20.74 10.53 -36.94
CA SER A 159 20.11 9.21 -37.02
C SER A 159 20.14 8.54 -35.65
N MET A 160 19.18 7.65 -35.38
CA MET A 160 19.09 6.99 -34.08
C MET A 160 18.72 5.52 -34.18
N ASN A 161 19.15 4.75 -33.19
CA ASN A 161 18.63 3.43 -32.89
C ASN A 161 17.47 3.51 -31.89
N TYR A 162 16.52 2.58 -31.99
CA TYR A 162 15.52 2.28 -30.96
C TYR A 162 15.39 0.76 -30.81
N ARG A 163 14.93 0.28 -29.64
CA ARG A 163 14.75 -1.17 -29.41
C ARG A 163 13.73 -1.77 -30.37
N LEU A 164 13.95 -3.01 -30.80
CA LEU A 164 13.16 -3.72 -31.80
C LEU A 164 12.58 -5.03 -31.24
N GLY A 165 11.60 -5.59 -31.94
CA GLY A 165 10.97 -6.87 -31.63
C GLY A 165 10.52 -6.97 -30.18
N ALA A 166 10.77 -8.12 -29.55
CA ALA A 166 10.39 -8.35 -28.17
C ALA A 166 11.09 -7.37 -27.19
N PHE A 167 12.31 -6.92 -27.49
CA PHE A 167 13.04 -6.01 -26.61
C PHE A 167 12.45 -4.60 -26.58
N GLY A 168 11.78 -4.18 -27.64
CA GLY A 168 11.13 -2.86 -27.74
C GLY A 168 9.62 -2.87 -27.54
N PHE A 169 8.95 -3.98 -27.87
CA PHE A 169 7.50 -4.01 -28.07
C PHE A 169 6.79 -5.23 -27.47
N LEU A 170 7.49 -6.09 -26.71
CA LEU A 170 6.82 -7.10 -25.89
C LEU A 170 6.16 -6.42 -24.70
N THR A 171 4.85 -6.59 -24.57
CA THR A 171 4.08 -6.16 -23.40
C THR A 171 3.27 -7.34 -22.88
N SER A 172 3.17 -7.49 -21.56
CA SER A 172 2.21 -8.40 -20.93
C SER A 172 0.78 -7.82 -20.93
N GLY A 173 0.61 -6.54 -21.29
CA GLY A 173 -0.65 -5.80 -21.08
C GLY A 173 -0.94 -5.49 -19.60
N GLU A 174 -0.03 -5.83 -18.68
CA GLU A 174 -0.19 -5.65 -17.25
C GLU A 174 0.57 -4.40 -16.76
N ASP A 175 -0.01 -3.24 -17.01
CA ASP A 175 0.14 -2.05 -16.17
C ASP A 175 -1.13 -1.22 -16.33
N ASN A 176 -2.25 -1.80 -15.87
CA ASN A 176 -3.50 -1.08 -15.75
C ASN A 176 -3.92 -1.00 -14.28
N PRO A 177 -3.42 -0.01 -13.51
CA PRO A 177 -3.96 0.26 -12.19
C PRO A 177 -5.48 0.56 -12.23
N GLU A 178 -6.06 0.92 -13.39
CA GLU A 178 -7.52 1.00 -13.61
C GLU A 178 -8.23 -0.37 -13.64
N ALA A 179 -7.53 -1.48 -13.43
CA ALA A 179 -8.13 -2.82 -13.30
C ALA A 179 -7.89 -3.45 -11.92
N VAL A 180 -7.12 -2.80 -11.05
CA VAL A 180 -6.74 -3.35 -9.74
C VAL A 180 -7.72 -2.88 -8.67
N THR A 181 -8.37 -3.81 -7.97
CA THR A 181 -9.14 -3.52 -6.75
C THR A 181 -8.38 -4.08 -5.56
N ILE A 182 -8.09 -3.24 -4.56
CA ILE A 182 -7.51 -3.73 -3.30
C ILE A 182 -8.63 -4.05 -2.31
N ALA A 183 -8.52 -5.18 -1.63
CA ALA A 183 -9.50 -5.65 -0.68
C ALA A 183 -8.84 -6.08 0.63
N GLY A 184 -9.50 -5.83 1.75
CA GLY A 184 -8.98 -6.12 3.07
C GLY A 184 -10.07 -6.42 4.09
N PHE A 185 -9.74 -7.29 5.04
CA PHE A 185 -10.57 -7.64 6.18
C PHE A 185 -9.85 -7.28 7.49
N SER A 186 -10.56 -6.71 8.46
CA SER A 186 -10.01 -6.36 9.78
C SER A 186 -8.80 -5.43 9.67
N ALA A 187 -7.64 -5.81 10.22
CA ALA A 187 -6.38 -5.09 10.01
C ALA A 187 -6.01 -4.92 8.52
N GLY A 188 -6.41 -5.84 7.65
CA GLY A 188 -6.27 -5.67 6.20
C GLY A 188 -7.16 -4.55 5.65
N ALA A 189 -8.37 -4.36 6.20
CA ALA A 189 -9.23 -3.24 5.84
C ALA A 189 -8.65 -1.90 6.34
N TYR A 190 -7.98 -1.90 7.51
CA TYR A 190 -7.17 -0.75 7.93
C TYR A 190 -6.06 -0.46 6.91
N SER A 191 -5.32 -1.48 6.47
CA SER A 191 -4.29 -1.30 5.44
C SER A 191 -4.84 -0.75 4.12
N VAL A 192 -6.00 -1.22 3.67
CA VAL A 192 -6.70 -0.65 2.50
C VAL A 192 -7.04 0.82 2.74
N GLY A 193 -7.59 1.16 3.90
CA GLY A 193 -7.85 2.56 4.28
C GLY A 193 -6.58 3.43 4.26
N ILE A 194 -5.44 2.90 4.69
CA ILE A 194 -4.14 3.60 4.58
C ILE A 194 -3.77 3.83 3.12
N HIS A 195 -3.88 2.83 2.26
CA HIS A 195 -3.61 2.99 0.83
C HIS A 195 -4.55 3.99 0.15
N VAL A 196 -5.81 4.09 0.59
CA VAL A 196 -6.76 5.11 0.13
C VAL A 196 -6.39 6.51 0.61
N LEU A 197 -5.77 6.62 1.79
CA LEU A 197 -5.31 7.91 2.33
C LEU A 197 -3.93 8.34 1.81
N ALA A 198 -3.03 7.39 1.51
CA ALA A 198 -1.64 7.62 1.16
C ALA A 198 -1.47 8.07 -0.30
N PRO A 199 -1.05 9.32 -0.59
CA PRO A 199 -0.89 9.82 -1.97
C PRO A 199 0.06 8.97 -2.82
N SER A 200 1.09 8.38 -2.21
CA SER A 200 2.03 7.48 -2.88
C SER A 200 1.39 6.19 -3.40
N SER A 201 0.17 5.85 -2.99
CA SER A 201 -0.56 4.65 -3.43
C SER A 201 -1.69 4.96 -4.41
N TYR A 202 -1.99 6.23 -4.71
CA TYR A 202 -3.17 6.59 -5.50
C TYR A 202 -3.18 6.00 -6.91
N GLY A 203 -2.00 5.86 -7.53
CA GLY A 203 -1.84 5.30 -8.87
C GLY A 203 -1.70 3.77 -8.92
N LEU A 204 -1.87 3.05 -7.81
CA LEU A 204 -1.62 1.60 -7.74
C LEU A 204 -2.89 0.73 -7.82
N PHE A 205 -4.05 1.34 -7.67
CA PHE A 205 -5.35 0.65 -7.70
C PHE A 205 -6.45 1.59 -8.14
N ARG A 206 -7.62 1.05 -8.49
CA ARG A 206 -8.82 1.77 -8.93
C ARG A 206 -9.89 1.82 -7.85
N TYR A 207 -10.29 0.66 -7.34
CA TYR A 207 -11.35 0.52 -6.34
C TYR A 207 -10.83 -0.09 -5.04
N ALA A 208 -11.59 0.13 -3.97
CA ALA A 208 -11.26 -0.37 -2.64
C ALA A 208 -12.44 -1.14 -2.03
N ILE A 209 -12.10 -2.20 -1.31
CA ILE A 209 -13.03 -3.04 -0.57
C ILE A 209 -12.54 -3.14 0.88
N MET A 210 -13.34 -2.68 1.84
CA MET A 210 -12.99 -2.61 3.28
C MET A 210 -14.02 -3.35 4.13
N HIS A 211 -13.63 -4.48 4.73
CA HIS A 211 -14.52 -5.31 5.56
C HIS A 211 -14.12 -5.30 7.02
N SER A 212 -15.10 -5.03 7.87
CA SER A 212 -14.97 -5.04 9.32
C SER A 212 -13.73 -4.28 9.78
N GLY A 213 -13.51 -3.10 9.21
CA GLY A 213 -12.40 -2.23 9.59
C GLY A 213 -12.36 -0.93 8.79
N ALA A 214 -12.06 0.17 9.49
CA ALA A 214 -11.81 1.48 8.93
C ALA A 214 -10.66 2.17 9.68
N VAL A 215 -9.83 2.95 8.99
CA VAL A 215 -8.79 3.76 9.65
C VAL A 215 -9.41 5.09 10.08
N PHE A 216 -9.69 5.24 11.37
CA PHE A 216 -10.48 6.37 11.85
C PHE A 216 -10.12 6.89 13.26
N ASP A 217 -9.43 6.11 14.10
CA ASP A 217 -9.12 6.45 15.50
C ASP A 217 -7.68 6.14 15.97
N SER A 218 -7.33 6.63 17.16
CA SER A 218 -6.00 6.49 17.78
C SER A 218 -5.60 5.06 18.17
N HIS A 219 -6.52 4.10 18.12
CA HIS A 219 -6.18 2.70 18.35
C HIS A 219 -5.55 2.10 17.10
N THR A 220 -5.93 2.60 15.94
CA THR A 220 -5.35 2.19 14.65
C THR A 220 -4.04 2.93 14.33
N TYR A 221 -3.82 4.16 14.82
CA TYR A 221 -2.61 4.94 14.53
C TYR A 221 -2.06 5.76 15.71
N LYS A 222 -0.77 6.09 15.66
CA LYS A 222 -0.05 6.97 16.60
C LYS A 222 0.53 8.20 15.91
N SER A 223 0.70 9.29 16.65
CA SER A 223 1.60 10.37 16.25
C SER A 223 3.07 9.94 16.32
N MET A 224 3.96 10.67 15.66
CA MET A 224 5.42 10.46 15.78
C MET A 224 5.93 10.55 17.22
N ALA A 225 5.34 11.43 18.05
CA ALA A 225 5.72 11.58 19.44
C ALA A 225 5.36 10.33 20.27
N GLU A 226 4.14 9.84 20.11
CA GLU A 226 3.67 8.61 20.77
C GLU A 226 4.44 7.38 20.29
N ALA A 227 4.71 7.27 18.98
CA ALA A 227 5.52 6.19 18.42
C ALA A 227 6.95 6.19 19.00
N ARG A 228 7.56 7.37 19.17
CA ARG A 228 8.88 7.51 19.81
C ARG A 228 8.84 7.07 21.27
N GLN A 229 7.83 7.46 22.03
CA GLN A 229 7.68 7.02 23.42
C GLN A 229 7.46 5.52 23.53
N ALA A 230 6.62 4.95 22.66
CA ALA A 230 6.41 3.51 22.57
C ALA A 230 7.72 2.78 22.23
N PHE A 231 8.52 3.28 21.28
CA PHE A 231 9.82 2.71 20.93
C PHE A 231 10.78 2.65 22.13
N LEU A 232 10.88 3.73 22.91
CA LEU A 232 11.72 3.75 24.11
C LEU A 232 11.20 2.80 25.20
N LYS A 233 9.88 2.75 25.40
CA LYS A 233 9.25 1.80 26.34
C LYS A 233 9.51 0.35 25.94
N PHE A 234 9.43 0.04 24.64
CA PHE A 234 9.78 -1.26 24.09
C PHE A 234 11.25 -1.59 24.35
N GLY A 235 12.16 -0.64 24.09
CA GLY A 235 13.59 -0.79 24.36
C GLY A 235 13.84 -1.23 25.80
N LYS A 236 13.25 -0.51 26.78
CA LYS A 236 13.34 -0.88 28.20
C LYS A 236 12.81 -2.29 28.48
N GLN A 237 11.66 -2.65 27.90
CA GLN A 237 11.08 -3.99 28.05
C GLN A 237 11.98 -5.09 27.46
N ALA A 238 12.72 -4.78 26.41
CA ALA A 238 13.65 -5.68 25.75
C ALA A 238 15.05 -5.73 26.42
N GLY A 239 15.26 -4.97 27.51
CA GLY A 239 16.53 -4.89 28.23
C GLY A 239 17.50 -3.83 27.70
N CYS A 240 17.06 -2.97 26.77
CA CYS A 240 17.84 -1.86 26.23
C CYS A 240 17.62 -0.58 27.05
N ASN A 241 18.55 -0.29 27.97
CA ASN A 241 18.45 0.82 28.93
C ASN A 241 18.87 2.21 28.38
N GLY A 242 18.97 2.36 27.06
CA GLY A 242 19.28 3.67 26.44
C GLY A 242 18.14 4.68 26.62
N THR A 243 18.47 5.97 26.72
CA THR A 243 17.48 7.06 26.85
C THR A 243 17.19 7.77 25.52
N THR A 244 18.00 7.53 24.50
CA THR A 244 17.83 8.13 23.16
C THR A 244 17.43 7.07 22.13
N VAL A 245 16.71 7.50 21.09
CA VAL A 245 16.30 6.61 19.97
C VAL A 245 17.52 5.92 19.37
N ALA A 246 18.60 6.65 19.08
CA ALA A 246 19.81 6.08 18.49
C ALA A 246 20.43 4.96 19.37
N THR A 247 20.59 5.22 20.67
CA THR A 247 21.16 4.22 21.61
C THR A 247 20.26 2.98 21.74
N VAL A 248 18.94 3.17 21.80
CA VAL A 248 17.99 2.06 21.89
C VAL A 248 17.94 1.28 20.58
N THR A 249 17.99 1.94 19.42
CA THR A 249 18.04 1.29 18.10
C THR A 249 19.26 0.40 17.96
N GLN A 250 20.45 0.88 18.35
CA GLN A 250 21.67 0.08 18.29
C GLN A 250 21.56 -1.20 19.14
N CYS A 251 21.05 -1.06 20.38
CA CYS A 251 20.83 -2.21 21.26
C CYS A 251 19.78 -3.18 20.72
N VAL A 252 18.60 -2.69 20.30
CA VAL A 252 17.52 -3.54 19.78
C VAL A 252 17.99 -4.33 18.55
N ARG A 253 18.83 -3.73 17.69
CA ARG A 253 19.43 -4.41 16.52
C ARG A 253 20.39 -5.53 16.88
N SER A 254 21.02 -5.50 18.05
CA SER A 254 21.90 -6.58 18.51
C SER A 254 21.15 -7.71 19.23
N LEU A 255 19.85 -7.54 19.53
CA LEU A 255 19.06 -8.56 20.21
C LEU A 255 18.69 -9.71 19.26
N SER A 256 18.54 -10.91 19.82
CA SER A 256 17.97 -12.03 19.08
C SER A 256 16.47 -11.85 18.86
N VAL A 257 15.95 -12.49 17.81
CA VAL A 257 14.51 -12.50 17.49
C VAL A 257 13.67 -12.97 18.67
N ALA A 258 14.15 -13.98 19.42
CA ALA A 258 13.43 -14.51 20.58
C ALA A 258 13.23 -13.46 21.69
N ILE A 259 14.25 -12.63 21.96
CA ILE A 259 14.14 -11.54 22.94
C ILE A 259 13.15 -10.48 22.46
N ILE A 260 13.24 -10.09 21.18
CA ILE A 260 12.33 -9.12 20.57
C ILE A 260 10.89 -9.62 20.67
N LEU A 261 10.61 -10.87 20.27
CA LEU A 261 9.26 -11.45 20.34
C LEU A 261 8.75 -11.56 21.78
N LYS A 262 9.60 -11.95 22.75
CA LYS A 262 9.21 -11.99 24.17
C LYS A 262 8.84 -10.60 24.69
N ALA A 263 9.63 -9.58 24.35
CA ALA A 263 9.33 -8.20 24.72
C ALA A 263 8.04 -7.70 24.05
N SER A 264 7.84 -8.02 22.76
CA SER A 264 6.64 -7.66 22.01
C SER A 264 5.38 -8.28 22.63
N SER A 265 5.41 -9.58 22.97
CA SER A 265 4.30 -10.25 23.66
C SER A 265 3.99 -9.60 24.99
N SER A 266 5.01 -9.23 25.78
CA SER A 266 4.82 -8.51 27.05
C SER A 266 4.15 -7.14 26.85
N MET A 267 4.53 -6.41 25.80
CA MET A 267 3.89 -5.12 25.48
C MET A 267 2.45 -5.30 25.02
N LEU A 268 2.17 -6.27 24.14
CA LEU A 268 0.82 -6.56 23.66
C LEU A 268 -0.14 -7.02 24.77
N LEU A 269 0.38 -7.72 25.79
CA LEU A 269 -0.40 -8.07 26.98
C LEU A 269 -0.77 -6.84 27.84
N GLN A 270 0.03 -5.79 27.80
CA GLN A 270 -0.22 -4.54 28.54
C GLN A 270 -0.99 -3.51 27.73
N ASP A 271 -0.90 -3.56 26.41
CA ASP A 271 -1.45 -2.62 25.43
C ASP A 271 -1.63 -3.33 24.10
N PHE A 272 -2.83 -3.83 23.84
CA PHE A 272 -3.13 -4.53 22.59
C PHE A 272 -2.91 -3.62 21.36
N GLY A 273 -3.11 -2.32 21.52
CA GLY A 273 -2.83 -1.31 20.50
C GLY A 273 -1.40 -0.79 20.51
N PHE A 274 -0.45 -1.44 21.18
CA PHE A 274 0.93 -0.92 21.33
C PHE A 274 1.62 -0.73 19.98
N PHE A 275 1.56 -1.77 19.14
CA PHE A 275 2.05 -1.71 17.76
C PHE A 275 0.91 -1.30 16.84
N SER A 276 1.01 -0.11 16.26
CA SER A 276 0.00 0.45 15.35
C SER A 276 0.70 1.23 14.25
N VAL A 277 -0.04 1.69 13.24
CA VAL A 277 0.55 2.55 12.22
C VAL A 277 0.88 3.93 12.78
N THR A 278 1.73 4.70 12.10
CA THR A 278 2.20 6.00 12.57
C THR A 278 1.88 7.07 11.53
N VAL A 279 1.31 8.19 11.98
CA VAL A 279 1.17 9.42 11.20
C VAL A 279 2.55 10.05 11.11
N ASP A 280 3.29 9.68 10.08
CA ASP A 280 4.71 9.98 9.89
C ASP A 280 4.96 11.18 8.95
N GLY A 281 3.90 11.74 8.37
CA GLY A 281 4.00 12.81 7.38
C GLY A 281 4.49 12.34 6.00
N LYS A 282 4.67 11.02 5.79
CA LYS A 282 5.16 10.43 4.55
C LYS A 282 4.16 9.43 3.98
N LEU A 283 3.96 8.30 4.67
CA LEU A 283 2.97 7.30 4.28
C LEU A 283 1.57 7.77 4.70
N ILE A 284 1.43 8.19 5.95
CA ILE A 284 0.21 8.80 6.48
C ILE A 284 0.53 10.27 6.76
N VAL A 285 0.12 11.12 5.82
CA VAL A 285 0.50 12.54 5.78
C VAL A 285 -0.07 13.32 6.97
N GLU A 286 -1.28 12.97 7.40
CA GLU A 286 -1.98 13.65 8.48
C GLU A 286 -2.92 12.71 9.24
N ASN A 287 -3.64 13.25 10.22
CA ASN A 287 -4.66 12.52 10.96
C ASN A 287 -5.76 11.96 10.02
N PRO A 288 -6.00 10.63 9.99
CA PRO A 288 -6.99 10.00 9.12
C PRO A 288 -8.40 10.60 9.21
N ARG A 289 -8.88 10.96 10.41
CA ARG A 289 -10.20 11.58 10.59
C ARG A 289 -10.29 12.95 9.90
N LYS A 290 -9.22 13.74 9.95
CA LYS A 290 -9.14 15.03 9.23
C LYS A 290 -9.08 14.82 7.72
N ALA A 291 -8.31 13.83 7.26
CA ALA A 291 -8.18 13.53 5.84
C ALA A 291 -9.51 13.09 5.22
N TRP A 292 -10.24 12.15 5.85
CA TRP A 292 -11.58 11.74 5.42
C TRP A 292 -12.54 12.93 5.39
N ALA A 293 -12.63 13.68 6.48
CA ALA A 293 -13.55 14.82 6.59
C ALA A 293 -13.29 15.91 5.53
N ALA A 294 -12.02 16.13 5.19
CA ALA A 294 -11.61 17.12 4.20
C ALA A 294 -11.62 16.59 2.76
N GLY A 295 -12.01 15.34 2.51
CA GLY A 295 -11.99 14.77 1.16
C GLY A 295 -10.59 14.45 0.63
N ARG A 296 -9.56 14.38 1.47
CA ARG A 296 -8.14 14.17 1.09
C ARG A 296 -7.77 12.70 1.07
N PHE A 297 -8.33 12.01 0.09
CA PHE A 297 -8.15 10.58 -0.16
C PHE A 297 -8.24 10.31 -1.67
N LYS A 298 -7.76 9.14 -2.11
CA LYS A 298 -7.90 8.68 -3.49
C LYS A 298 -9.39 8.62 -3.88
N LYS A 299 -9.77 9.28 -4.97
CA LYS A 299 -11.11 9.15 -5.55
C LYS A 299 -11.23 7.82 -6.32
N GLY A 300 -12.37 7.18 -6.19
CA GLY A 300 -12.66 5.84 -6.68
C GLY A 300 -13.77 5.19 -5.87
N ASN A 301 -14.43 4.17 -6.44
CA ASN A 301 -15.56 3.53 -5.78
C ASN A 301 -15.10 2.71 -4.56
N LEU A 302 -15.92 2.70 -3.51
CA LEU A 302 -15.64 2.03 -2.26
C LEU A 302 -16.79 1.08 -1.89
N LEU A 303 -16.46 -0.18 -1.59
CA LEU A 303 -17.38 -1.13 -0.96
C LEU A 303 -16.96 -1.35 0.49
N MET A 304 -17.85 -1.09 1.44
CA MET A 304 -17.63 -1.33 2.87
C MET A 304 -18.57 -2.39 3.41
N GLY A 305 -18.07 -3.28 4.26
CA GLY A 305 -18.88 -4.32 4.90
C GLY A 305 -18.62 -4.40 6.39
N ILE A 306 -19.62 -4.87 7.13
CA ILE A 306 -19.48 -5.29 8.53
C ILE A 306 -20.27 -6.58 8.75
N ALA A 307 -19.90 -7.34 9.77
CA ALA A 307 -20.71 -8.43 10.30
C ALA A 307 -21.68 -7.88 11.37
N ALA A 308 -22.90 -8.42 11.43
CA ALA A 308 -23.95 -7.92 12.33
C ALA A 308 -23.55 -7.92 13.82
N GLN A 309 -22.66 -8.84 14.20
CA GLN A 309 -22.11 -8.99 15.54
C GLN A 309 -20.57 -8.96 15.53
N ASP A 310 -19.98 -8.08 14.73
CA ASP A 310 -18.51 -7.95 14.55
C ASP A 310 -17.73 -7.94 15.88
N GLY A 311 -18.24 -7.27 16.92
CA GLY A 311 -17.62 -7.20 18.25
C GLY A 311 -17.78 -8.44 19.13
N TYR A 312 -18.41 -9.51 18.65
CA TYR A 312 -18.63 -10.76 19.41
C TYR A 312 -17.40 -11.69 19.36
N VAL A 313 -16.21 -11.11 19.23
CA VAL A 313 -14.91 -11.80 19.25
C VAL A 313 -14.14 -11.50 20.53
N ASN A 314 -13.32 -12.46 20.98
CA ASN A 314 -12.32 -12.26 22.03
C ASN A 314 -12.84 -11.70 23.38
N VAL A 315 -14.00 -12.16 23.85
CA VAL A 315 -14.46 -11.86 25.21
C VAL A 315 -14.54 -13.15 26.03
N PRO A 316 -14.07 -13.16 27.30
CA PRO A 316 -14.29 -14.29 28.21
C PRO A 316 -15.76 -14.73 28.23
N PRO A 317 -16.06 -16.02 28.50
CA PRO A 317 -17.41 -16.55 28.43
C PRO A 317 -18.38 -15.88 29.41
N GLN A 318 -17.86 -15.20 30.43
CA GLN A 318 -18.60 -14.41 31.42
C GLN A 318 -17.77 -13.19 31.81
N VAL A 319 -18.42 -12.05 32.04
CA VAL A 319 -17.75 -10.79 32.39
C VAL A 319 -18.30 -10.26 33.70
N THR A 320 -17.47 -10.19 34.74
CA THR A 320 -17.85 -9.57 36.02
C THR A 320 -17.97 -8.06 35.87
N ARG A 321 -18.75 -7.40 36.74
CA ARG A 321 -18.89 -5.94 36.71
C ARG A 321 -17.53 -5.20 36.81
N PRO A 322 -16.58 -5.58 37.70
CA PRO A 322 -15.25 -4.97 37.72
C PRO A 322 -14.47 -5.17 36.43
N ALA A 323 -14.55 -6.36 35.80
CA ALA A 323 -13.88 -6.62 34.53
C ALA A 323 -14.48 -5.77 33.39
N TYR A 324 -15.80 -5.63 33.36
CA TYR A 324 -16.53 -4.78 32.40
C TYR A 324 -16.08 -3.31 32.51
N LEU A 325 -16.09 -2.73 33.71
CA LEU A 325 -15.67 -1.35 33.93
C LEU A 325 -14.18 -1.16 33.64
N GLY A 326 -13.35 -2.09 34.09
CA GLY A 326 -11.91 -2.10 33.84
C GLY A 326 -11.59 -2.12 32.35
N PHE A 327 -12.30 -2.94 31.57
CA PHE A 327 -12.14 -2.97 30.11
C PHE A 327 -12.47 -1.61 29.50
N ILE A 328 -13.63 -1.01 29.81
CA ILE A 328 -14.03 0.27 29.20
C ILE A 328 -13.03 1.37 29.57
N LYS A 329 -12.67 1.48 30.85
CA LYS A 329 -11.72 2.50 31.31
C LYS A 329 -10.36 2.33 30.65
N TYR A 330 -9.88 1.10 30.53
CA TYR A 330 -8.61 0.82 29.88
C TYR A 330 -8.65 1.05 28.36
N TRP A 331 -9.69 0.56 27.69
CA TRP A 331 -9.80 0.59 26.24
C TRP A 331 -9.96 2.03 25.74
N PHE A 332 -10.77 2.85 26.40
CA PHE A 332 -11.10 4.18 25.91
C PHE A 332 -10.24 5.31 26.48
N ASN A 333 -9.31 5.03 27.41
CA ASN A 333 -8.48 6.07 28.06
C ASN A 333 -7.63 6.92 27.12
N ARG A 334 -7.30 6.42 25.92
CA ARG A 334 -6.52 7.15 24.91
C ARG A 334 -7.37 7.97 23.96
N ILE A 335 -8.67 7.70 23.90
CA ILE A 335 -9.59 8.40 23.02
C ILE A 335 -10.37 9.44 23.81
N TYR A 336 -11.01 9.02 24.91
CA TYR A 336 -11.98 9.83 25.63
C TYR A 336 -11.51 10.16 27.05
N ASN A 337 -11.84 11.36 27.53
CA ASN A 337 -11.65 11.74 28.93
C ASN A 337 -12.56 10.93 29.88
N ASP A 338 -12.35 11.05 31.19
CA ASP A 338 -13.07 10.25 32.19
C ASP A 338 -14.59 10.38 32.09
N LEU A 339 -15.09 11.61 31.86
CA LEU A 339 -16.51 11.88 31.68
C LEU A 339 -17.07 11.18 30.42
N GLY A 340 -16.34 11.22 29.31
CA GLY A 340 -16.71 10.48 28.10
C GLY A 340 -16.78 8.97 28.34
N GLN A 341 -15.85 8.42 29.11
CA GLN A 341 -15.88 7.02 29.50
C GLN A 341 -17.06 6.69 30.42
N ASP A 342 -17.45 7.59 31.33
CA ASP A 342 -18.63 7.42 32.18
C ASP A 342 -19.93 7.48 31.37
N VAL A 343 -19.99 8.34 30.34
CA VAL A 343 -21.09 8.39 29.38
C VAL A 343 -21.22 7.08 28.60
N ILE A 344 -20.10 6.45 28.20
CA ILE A 344 -20.10 5.10 27.59
C ILE A 344 -20.66 4.06 28.58
N ILE A 345 -20.15 4.04 29.81
CA ILE A 345 -20.61 3.10 30.86
C ILE A 345 -22.10 3.26 31.08
N SER A 346 -22.60 4.49 31.13
CA SER A 346 -24.02 4.77 31.29
C SER A 346 -24.85 4.24 30.12
N ARG A 347 -24.40 4.47 28.88
CA ARG A 347 -25.14 4.05 27.69
C ARG A 347 -25.17 2.53 27.50
N TYR A 348 -24.08 1.85 27.84
CA TYR A 348 -23.87 0.42 27.61
C TYR A 348 -23.99 -0.42 28.90
N THR A 349 -24.66 0.05 29.95
CA THR A 349 -24.97 -0.77 31.13
C THR A 349 -26.44 -1.19 31.13
N ASN A 350 -26.70 -2.47 31.36
CA ASN A 350 -28.04 -2.92 31.73
C ASN A 350 -28.28 -2.61 33.22
N TYR A 351 -29.07 -1.58 33.51
CA TYR A 351 -29.33 -1.16 34.89
C TYR A 351 -30.37 -2.00 35.64
N ASN A 352 -31.09 -2.90 34.95
CA ASN A 352 -31.98 -3.84 35.61
C ASN A 352 -31.21 -4.86 36.46
N ASP A 353 -30.00 -5.23 36.03
CA ASP A 353 -29.05 -6.02 36.81
C ASP A 353 -27.62 -5.72 36.36
N ILE A 354 -26.95 -4.83 37.09
CA ILE A 354 -25.57 -4.41 36.81
C ILE A 354 -24.53 -5.51 37.10
N ASN A 355 -24.87 -6.53 37.89
CA ASN A 355 -23.96 -7.60 38.28
C ASN A 355 -24.12 -8.85 37.41
N SER A 356 -25.14 -8.90 36.55
CA SER A 356 -25.35 -9.98 35.57
C SER A 356 -24.11 -10.19 34.70
N LEU A 357 -23.50 -11.37 34.83
CA LEU A 357 -22.33 -11.75 34.03
C LEU A 357 -22.64 -11.78 32.54
N THR A 358 -23.84 -12.25 32.19
CA THR A 358 -24.34 -12.33 30.82
C THR A 358 -24.68 -10.96 30.25
N SER A 359 -25.33 -10.08 31.02
CA SER A 359 -25.65 -8.73 30.54
C SER A 359 -24.40 -7.89 30.33
N ASN A 360 -23.42 -7.95 31.24
CA ASN A 360 -22.14 -7.26 31.09
C ASN A 360 -21.39 -7.76 29.83
N LEU A 361 -21.35 -9.08 29.59
CA LEU A 361 -20.79 -9.65 28.38
C LEU A 361 -21.52 -9.15 27.11
N HIS A 362 -22.85 -9.22 27.09
CA HIS A 362 -23.65 -8.81 25.94
C HIS A 362 -23.45 -7.32 25.62
N MET A 363 -23.52 -6.46 26.63
CA MET A 363 -23.30 -5.02 26.44
C MET A 363 -21.89 -4.68 26.00
N LEU A 364 -20.88 -5.40 26.50
CA LEU A 364 -19.51 -5.22 26.04
C LEU A 364 -19.35 -5.58 24.56
N ARG A 365 -20.02 -6.65 24.11
CA ARG A 365 -20.01 -7.06 22.71
C ARG A 365 -20.74 -6.09 21.78
N GLU A 366 -21.86 -5.53 22.23
CA GLU A 366 -22.55 -4.43 21.52
C GLU A 366 -21.66 -3.19 21.44
N LEU A 367 -21.04 -2.79 22.56
CA LEU A 367 -20.09 -1.67 22.61
C LEU A 367 -18.93 -1.86 21.62
N SER A 368 -18.32 -3.05 21.61
CA SER A 368 -17.25 -3.38 20.66
C SER A 368 -17.72 -3.33 19.21
N THR A 369 -18.90 -3.87 18.90
CA THR A 369 -19.48 -3.83 17.55
C THR A 369 -19.69 -2.39 17.09
N ASP A 370 -20.31 -1.57 17.94
CA ASP A 370 -20.68 -0.21 17.60
C ASP A 370 -19.46 0.72 17.49
N SER A 371 -18.54 0.64 18.44
CA SER A 371 -17.38 1.55 18.54
C SER A 371 -16.24 1.22 17.59
N LEU A 372 -15.98 -0.06 17.31
CA LEU A 372 -14.82 -0.49 16.51
C LEU A 372 -15.15 -0.74 15.04
N PHE A 373 -16.41 -1.02 14.71
CA PHE A 373 -16.78 -1.47 13.36
C PHE A 373 -17.87 -0.61 12.75
N VAL A 374 -19.04 -0.49 13.41
CA VAL A 374 -20.22 0.19 12.83
C VAL A 374 -20.01 1.69 12.69
N ALA A 375 -19.77 2.41 13.79
CA ALA A 375 -19.59 3.87 13.75
C ALA A 375 -18.38 4.30 12.89
N PRO A 376 -17.26 3.57 12.89
CA PRO A 376 -16.13 3.85 12.00
C PRO A 376 -16.42 3.67 10.52
N ALA A 377 -17.09 2.56 10.16
CA ALA A 377 -17.46 2.30 8.78
C ALA A 377 -18.43 3.38 8.26
N ASP A 378 -19.43 3.76 9.07
CA ASP A 378 -20.38 4.82 8.71
C ASP A 378 -19.69 6.19 8.60
N PHE A 379 -18.70 6.48 9.45
CA PHE A 379 -17.92 7.72 9.35
C PHE A 379 -17.19 7.81 8.01
N VAL A 380 -16.47 6.75 7.63
CA VAL A 380 -15.73 6.72 6.36
C VAL A 380 -16.69 6.73 5.17
N ALA A 381 -17.75 5.91 5.18
CA ALA A 381 -18.74 5.87 4.10
C ALA A 381 -19.45 7.23 3.93
N GLY A 382 -19.81 7.88 5.04
CA GLY A 382 -20.43 9.21 5.07
C GLY A 382 -19.60 10.28 4.36
N TYR A 383 -18.31 10.38 4.68
CA TYR A 383 -17.44 11.37 4.04
C TYR A 383 -16.97 10.95 2.65
N HIS A 384 -16.79 9.65 2.40
CA HIS A 384 -16.39 9.15 1.09
C HIS A 384 -17.49 9.37 0.04
N SER A 385 -18.75 9.09 0.39
CA SER A 385 -19.93 9.23 -0.50
C SER A 385 -20.19 10.64 -1.01
N ILE A 386 -19.63 11.67 -0.35
CA ILE A 386 -19.71 13.06 -0.84
C ILE A 386 -18.92 13.24 -2.14
N TYR A 387 -17.87 12.43 -2.35
CA TYR A 387 -16.90 12.63 -3.43
C TYR A 387 -16.83 11.47 -4.43
N SER A 388 -17.24 10.26 -4.04
CA SER A 388 -17.12 9.06 -4.86
C SER A 388 -18.23 8.05 -4.52
N PRO A 389 -18.65 7.20 -5.47
CA PRO A 389 -19.63 6.15 -5.21
C PRO A 389 -19.23 5.24 -4.06
N THR A 390 -20.18 4.98 -3.16
CA THR A 390 -19.95 4.20 -1.95
C THR A 390 -21.06 3.19 -1.75
N TYR A 391 -20.73 1.95 -1.43
CA TYR A 391 -21.71 0.89 -1.19
C TYR A 391 -21.42 0.25 0.16
N THR A 392 -22.46 -0.01 0.95
CA THR A 392 -22.29 -0.65 2.26
C THR A 392 -23.19 -1.86 2.42
N TYR A 393 -22.78 -2.79 3.28
CA TYR A 393 -23.63 -3.91 3.70
C TYR A 393 -23.36 -4.36 5.13
N VAL A 394 -24.33 -5.13 5.64
CA VAL A 394 -24.25 -5.85 6.91
C VAL A 394 -24.45 -7.34 6.64
N PHE A 395 -23.41 -8.14 6.82
CA PHE A 395 -23.53 -9.59 6.76
C PHE A 395 -24.22 -10.10 8.02
N SER A 396 -25.34 -10.80 7.84
CA SER A 396 -26.23 -11.21 8.93
C SER A 396 -26.60 -12.69 8.87
N HIS A 397 -25.75 -13.52 8.24
CA HIS A 397 -25.95 -14.97 8.16
C HIS A 397 -24.92 -15.74 8.99
N ARG A 398 -25.35 -16.84 9.61
CA ARG A 398 -24.47 -17.77 10.32
C ARG A 398 -24.80 -19.21 9.94
N THR A 399 -23.77 -19.99 9.61
CA THR A 399 -23.90 -21.45 9.49
C THR A 399 -24.19 -22.08 10.86
N ASN A 400 -25.23 -22.89 10.95
CA ASN A 400 -25.65 -23.52 12.21
C ASN A 400 -24.54 -24.40 12.84
N GLN A 401 -23.80 -25.16 12.03
CA GLN A 401 -22.67 -25.99 12.46
C GLN A 401 -21.36 -25.43 11.91
N SER A 402 -20.88 -24.33 12.48
CA SER A 402 -19.62 -23.72 12.06
C SER A 402 -18.42 -24.34 12.78
N ALA A 403 -17.45 -24.86 12.03
CA ALA A 403 -16.11 -25.18 12.52
C ALA A 403 -15.17 -23.96 12.53
N TYR A 404 -15.62 -22.86 11.91
CA TYR A 404 -14.85 -21.62 11.72
C TYR A 404 -15.21 -20.56 12.76
N LEU A 405 -16.50 -20.43 13.11
CA LEU A 405 -16.99 -19.52 14.12
C LEU A 405 -17.25 -20.27 15.43
N MET A 406 -16.73 -19.73 16.53
CA MET A 406 -16.96 -20.29 17.87
C MET A 406 -18.47 -20.40 18.16
N PRO A 407 -18.91 -21.44 18.92
CA PRO A 407 -20.29 -21.50 19.40
C PRO A 407 -20.70 -20.22 20.15
N ASN A 408 -21.96 -19.80 20.03
CA ASN A 408 -22.55 -18.67 20.79
C ASN A 408 -21.95 -17.27 20.51
N THR A 409 -21.33 -17.05 19.35
CA THR A 409 -20.81 -15.73 18.93
C THR A 409 -21.69 -14.99 17.92
N GLY A 410 -22.82 -15.56 17.48
CA GLY A 410 -23.65 -14.93 16.45
C GLY A 410 -22.92 -14.78 15.10
N VAL A 411 -23.25 -13.76 14.33
CA VAL A 411 -22.58 -13.41 13.06
C VAL A 411 -21.35 -12.56 13.39
N SER A 412 -20.34 -13.21 13.96
CA SER A 412 -19.14 -12.55 14.48
C SER A 412 -18.15 -12.12 13.39
N HIS A 413 -17.11 -11.37 13.77
CA HIS A 413 -16.04 -10.91 12.89
C HIS A 413 -15.54 -11.97 11.90
N GLY A 414 -15.64 -11.66 10.61
CA GLY A 414 -15.20 -12.52 9.51
C GLY A 414 -16.18 -13.62 9.10
N ALA A 415 -17.42 -13.63 9.63
CA ALA A 415 -18.45 -14.60 9.28
C ALA A 415 -18.77 -14.64 7.77
N GLU A 416 -18.55 -13.55 7.05
CA GLU A 416 -18.79 -13.42 5.62
C GLU A 416 -17.69 -14.05 4.74
N LEU A 417 -16.46 -14.18 5.26
CA LEU A 417 -15.30 -14.56 4.45
C LEU A 417 -15.45 -15.92 3.75
N PRO A 418 -15.97 -16.98 4.41
CA PRO A 418 -16.21 -18.25 3.72
C PRO A 418 -17.15 -18.11 2.52
N TYR A 419 -18.14 -17.21 2.59
CA TYR A 419 -19.12 -16.99 1.51
C TYR A 419 -18.53 -16.17 0.37
N VAL A 420 -17.71 -15.16 0.69
CA VAL A 420 -16.97 -14.36 -0.30
C VAL A 420 -15.98 -15.22 -1.08
N PHE A 421 -15.26 -16.11 -0.41
CA PHE A 421 -14.22 -16.95 -1.03
C PHE A 421 -14.73 -18.31 -1.51
N GLY A 422 -16.05 -18.51 -1.60
CA GLY A 422 -16.62 -19.66 -2.29
C GLY A 422 -16.54 -20.98 -1.53
N TYR A 423 -16.35 -21.00 -0.21
CA TYR A 423 -16.24 -22.25 0.55
C TYR A 423 -17.51 -23.13 0.46
N PRO A 424 -18.74 -22.56 0.45
CA PRO A 424 -19.93 -23.35 0.15
C PRO A 424 -19.95 -23.97 -1.26
N VAL A 425 -19.35 -23.31 -2.25
CA VAL A 425 -19.31 -23.80 -3.64
C VAL A 425 -18.20 -24.83 -3.84
N ASN A 426 -17.01 -24.58 -3.30
CA ASN A 426 -15.85 -25.43 -3.38
C ASN A 426 -15.17 -25.52 -2.00
N LYS A 427 -15.60 -26.51 -1.22
CA LYS A 427 -15.21 -26.65 0.19
C LYS A 427 -13.75 -27.08 0.33
N PRO A 428 -12.88 -26.30 1.03
CA PRO A 428 -11.49 -26.69 1.26
C PRO A 428 -11.36 -27.97 2.10
N SER A 429 -10.28 -28.73 1.88
CA SER A 429 -9.95 -29.89 2.71
C SER A 429 -9.73 -29.46 4.17
N GLY A 430 -10.43 -30.10 5.10
CA GLY A 430 -10.38 -29.78 6.53
C GLY A 430 -11.44 -28.79 7.02
N PHE A 431 -12.24 -28.19 6.14
CA PHE A 431 -13.42 -27.41 6.55
C PHE A 431 -14.58 -28.35 6.89
N LEU A 432 -14.87 -28.52 8.18
CA LEU A 432 -15.78 -29.56 8.68
C LEU A 432 -17.27 -29.21 8.55
N SER A 433 -17.61 -27.94 8.31
CA SER A 433 -19.02 -27.54 8.19
C SER A 433 -19.65 -28.03 6.90
N ASN A 434 -20.91 -28.47 7.01
CA ASN A 434 -21.77 -28.71 5.86
C ASN A 434 -22.62 -27.47 5.61
N PHE A 435 -22.72 -27.09 4.34
CA PHE A 435 -23.50 -25.94 3.90
C PHE A 435 -24.81 -26.39 3.27
N THR A 436 -25.87 -25.65 3.54
CA THR A 436 -27.20 -25.83 2.92
C THR A 436 -27.21 -25.30 1.49
N SER A 437 -28.17 -25.70 0.67
CA SER A 437 -28.33 -25.16 -0.70
C SER A 437 -28.48 -23.64 -0.71
N ALA A 438 -29.21 -23.07 0.27
CA ALA A 438 -29.35 -21.62 0.42
C ALA A 438 -28.01 -20.92 0.73
N GLU A 439 -27.09 -21.59 1.42
CA GLU A 439 -25.74 -21.07 1.71
C GLU A 439 -24.81 -21.17 0.49
N ILE A 440 -25.00 -22.19 -0.34
CA ILE A 440 -24.30 -22.30 -1.64
C ILE A 440 -24.73 -21.15 -2.54
N ASP A 441 -26.03 -20.87 -2.63
CA ASP A 441 -26.55 -19.77 -3.44
C ASP A 441 -26.13 -18.41 -2.88
N LEU A 442 -26.20 -18.22 -1.55
CA LEU A 442 -25.66 -17.05 -0.88
C LEU A 442 -24.19 -16.80 -1.24
N SER A 443 -23.35 -17.84 -1.27
CA SER A 443 -21.93 -17.71 -1.63
C SER A 443 -21.74 -17.33 -3.09
N LYS A 444 -22.49 -17.93 -4.02
CA LYS A 444 -22.47 -17.54 -5.44
C LYS A 444 -22.87 -16.08 -5.61
N ASP A 445 -23.89 -15.62 -4.90
CA ASP A 445 -24.34 -14.23 -4.96
C ASP A 445 -23.34 -13.26 -4.34
N MET A 446 -22.72 -13.61 -3.20
CA MET A 446 -21.62 -12.80 -2.63
C MET A 446 -20.46 -12.66 -3.60
N MET A 447 -20.02 -13.77 -4.22
CA MET A 447 -18.98 -13.77 -5.25
C MET A 447 -19.38 -12.95 -6.47
N ALA A 448 -20.65 -13.03 -6.89
CA ALA A 448 -21.17 -12.26 -8.02
C ALA A 448 -21.18 -10.75 -7.74
N MET A 449 -21.65 -10.33 -6.55
CA MET A 449 -21.68 -8.93 -6.14
C MET A 449 -20.27 -8.35 -6.01
N TRP A 450 -19.34 -9.05 -5.33
CA TRP A 450 -17.94 -8.63 -5.26
C TRP A 450 -17.29 -8.59 -6.63
N GLY A 451 -17.51 -9.61 -7.47
CA GLY A 451 -17.00 -9.65 -8.83
C GLY A 451 -17.54 -8.50 -9.67
N SER A 452 -18.82 -8.13 -9.52
CA SER A 452 -19.43 -7.00 -10.22
C SER A 452 -18.75 -5.69 -9.82
N PHE A 453 -18.56 -5.48 -8.52
CA PHE A 453 -17.87 -4.31 -8.00
C PHE A 453 -16.42 -4.23 -8.50
N ILE A 454 -15.68 -5.33 -8.45
CA ILE A 454 -14.28 -5.38 -8.92
C ILE A 454 -14.19 -5.01 -10.41
N ARG A 455 -15.13 -5.47 -11.24
CA ARG A 455 -15.14 -5.20 -12.68
C ARG A 455 -15.64 -3.80 -13.05
N THR A 456 -16.66 -3.31 -12.35
CA THR A 456 -17.44 -2.14 -12.80
C THR A 456 -17.42 -0.98 -11.82
N GLY A 457 -17.21 -1.26 -10.53
CA GLY A 457 -17.37 -0.31 -9.43
C GLY A 457 -18.78 -0.30 -8.83
N ASP A 458 -19.71 -1.09 -9.36
CA ASP A 458 -21.08 -1.27 -8.85
C ASP A 458 -21.28 -2.73 -8.42
N PRO A 459 -21.64 -3.01 -7.15
CA PRO A 459 -21.85 -4.38 -6.67
C PRO A 459 -23.18 -4.99 -7.12
N SER A 460 -24.06 -4.22 -7.77
CA SER A 460 -25.33 -4.71 -8.29
C SER A 460 -25.12 -5.81 -9.32
N THR A 461 -26.05 -6.75 -9.35
CA THR A 461 -26.11 -7.85 -10.31
C THR A 461 -27.45 -7.86 -11.01
N THR A 462 -27.64 -8.72 -12.02
CA THR A 462 -28.93 -8.90 -12.68
C THR A 462 -30.05 -9.34 -11.73
N ARG A 463 -29.71 -9.94 -10.58
CA ARG A 463 -30.68 -10.45 -9.58
C ARG A 463 -30.79 -9.59 -8.34
N ILE A 464 -29.78 -8.78 -8.04
CA ILE A 464 -29.65 -8.08 -6.76
C ILE A 464 -29.33 -6.61 -7.05
N SER A 465 -30.29 -5.74 -6.74
CA SER A 465 -30.07 -4.30 -6.76
C SER A 465 -29.37 -3.87 -5.46
N TRP A 466 -28.27 -3.15 -5.58
CA TRP A 466 -27.52 -2.66 -4.43
C TRP A 466 -27.41 -1.13 -4.49
N PRO A 467 -28.28 -0.40 -3.78
CA PRO A 467 -28.29 1.06 -3.84
C PRO A 467 -27.02 1.66 -3.23
N GLU A 468 -26.60 2.79 -3.80
CA GLU A 468 -25.47 3.56 -3.29
C GLU A 468 -25.77 4.12 -1.88
N TYR A 469 -24.78 4.05 -0.99
CA TYR A 469 -24.77 4.78 0.26
C TYR A 469 -24.56 6.27 -0.03
N THR A 470 -25.47 7.11 0.48
CA THR A 470 -25.30 8.56 0.51
C THR A 470 -25.44 9.08 1.94
N ASN A 471 -24.93 10.29 2.20
CA ASN A 471 -25.07 10.96 3.49
C ASN A 471 -26.54 11.23 3.90
N THR A 472 -27.49 11.20 2.96
CA THR A 472 -28.92 11.38 3.18
C THR A 472 -29.66 10.06 3.37
N ASN A 473 -29.41 9.09 2.50
CA ASN A 473 -30.16 7.84 2.53
C ASN A 473 -29.57 6.82 3.50
N THR A 474 -28.26 6.84 3.76
CA THR A 474 -27.56 5.95 4.71
C THR A 474 -27.90 4.46 4.49
N TYR A 475 -27.97 4.04 3.22
CA TYR A 475 -28.35 2.69 2.84
C TYR A 475 -27.31 1.66 3.26
N TYR A 476 -27.76 0.50 3.75
CA TYR A 476 -26.98 -0.72 3.94
C TYR A 476 -27.74 -1.89 3.31
N LEU A 477 -27.07 -2.74 2.55
CA LEU A 477 -27.64 -4.02 2.15
C LEU A 477 -27.50 -5.04 3.30
N THR A 478 -28.60 -5.54 3.85
CA THR A 478 -28.54 -6.62 4.85
C THR A 478 -28.54 -7.96 4.11
N ILE A 479 -27.50 -8.77 4.33
CA ILE A 479 -27.25 -9.99 3.56
C ILE A 479 -27.48 -11.22 4.44
N THR A 480 -28.41 -12.08 4.02
CA THR A 480 -28.70 -13.38 4.66
C THR A 480 -28.92 -14.48 3.62
N ALA A 481 -28.86 -15.75 4.01
CA ALA A 481 -29.29 -16.85 3.11
C ALA A 481 -30.80 -16.83 2.81
N LYS A 482 -31.59 -16.00 3.50
CA LYS A 482 -33.02 -15.80 3.26
C LYS A 482 -33.31 -14.65 2.28
N GLY A 483 -32.32 -13.84 1.93
CA GLY A 483 -32.47 -12.71 1.01
C GLY A 483 -31.57 -11.51 1.33
N TYR A 484 -31.65 -10.54 0.42
CA TYR A 484 -30.83 -9.32 0.38
C TYR A 484 -31.76 -8.10 0.56
N ASN A 485 -31.76 -7.52 1.75
CA ASN A 485 -32.74 -6.49 2.12
C ASN A 485 -32.05 -5.14 2.30
N PRO A 486 -32.31 -4.14 1.45
CA PRO A 486 -31.80 -2.79 1.67
C PRO A 486 -32.49 -2.16 2.88
N VAL A 487 -31.71 -1.60 3.79
CA VAL A 487 -32.19 -0.88 4.98
C VAL A 487 -31.56 0.50 5.02
N THR A 488 -32.28 1.49 5.51
CA THR A 488 -31.75 2.84 5.81
C THR A 488 -31.55 3.00 7.31
N ASN A 489 -30.69 3.91 7.75
CA ASN A 489 -30.52 4.26 9.16
C ASN A 489 -30.08 3.09 10.06
N TYR A 490 -29.32 2.14 9.53
CA TYR A 490 -28.80 1.00 10.30
C TYR A 490 -28.02 1.49 11.53
N LYS A 491 -28.44 1.10 12.74
CA LYS A 491 -27.85 1.49 14.03
C LYS A 491 -27.58 3.00 14.18
N ARG A 492 -28.39 3.87 13.55
CA ARG A 492 -28.09 5.32 13.44
C ARG A 492 -27.93 6.04 14.78
N ASN A 493 -28.68 5.64 15.81
CA ASN A 493 -28.57 6.23 17.16
C ASN A 493 -27.24 5.89 17.84
N GLN A 494 -26.78 4.64 17.71
CA GLN A 494 -25.48 4.18 18.21
C GLN A 494 -24.35 4.89 17.46
N ILE A 495 -24.50 5.04 16.15
CA ILE A 495 -23.51 5.73 15.34
C ILE A 495 -23.43 7.21 15.72
N ALA A 496 -24.57 7.89 15.86
CA ALA A 496 -24.62 9.30 16.29
C ALA A 496 -24.00 9.49 17.69
N PHE A 497 -24.20 8.53 18.60
CA PHE A 497 -23.56 8.55 19.92
C PHE A 497 -22.03 8.59 19.82
N PHE A 498 -21.41 7.77 18.97
CA PHE A 498 -19.96 7.84 18.79
C PHE A 498 -19.51 9.03 17.93
N ASN A 499 -20.09 9.20 16.75
CA ASN A 499 -19.59 10.15 15.75
C ASN A 499 -19.94 11.60 16.04
N ASN A 500 -21.10 11.88 16.67
CA ASN A 500 -21.60 13.24 16.87
C ASN A 500 -21.50 13.70 18.32
N LEU A 501 -21.49 12.78 19.29
CA LEU A 501 -21.35 13.12 20.71
C LEU A 501 -19.93 12.84 21.23
N LEU A 502 -19.50 11.58 21.29
CA LEU A 502 -18.22 11.22 21.93
C LEU A 502 -17.01 11.80 21.21
N ASN A 503 -16.91 11.58 19.91
CA ASN A 503 -15.77 12.05 19.11
C ASN A 503 -15.68 13.58 18.99
N VAL A 504 -16.77 14.29 19.30
CA VAL A 504 -16.84 15.76 19.21
C VAL A 504 -16.65 16.42 20.57
N LYS A 505 -17.22 15.87 21.65
CA LYS A 505 -17.26 16.56 22.95
C LYS A 505 -16.30 16.01 24.01
N PHE A 506 -15.85 14.77 23.87
CA PHE A 506 -15.17 14.06 24.97
C PHE A 506 -13.78 13.56 24.61
N THR A 507 -13.24 13.90 23.44
CA THR A 507 -11.89 13.49 23.05
C THR A 507 -10.82 14.24 23.84
N LEU A 508 -9.69 13.58 24.11
CA LEU A 508 -8.57 14.18 24.86
C LEU A 508 -8.00 15.45 24.19
N ALA A 509 -8.12 15.57 22.86
CA ALA A 509 -7.69 16.75 22.11
C ALA A 509 -8.50 18.02 22.44
N ASN A 510 -9.68 17.88 23.08
CA ASN A 510 -10.58 19.00 23.42
C ASN A 510 -10.44 19.47 24.88
N ASN A 511 -9.44 19.00 25.64
CA ASN A 511 -9.13 19.53 26.96
C ASN A 511 -8.23 20.79 26.84
N PRO A 512 -8.72 22.01 27.18
CA PRO A 512 -7.96 23.25 27.05
C PRO A 512 -6.85 23.43 28.10
N THR A 513 -6.64 22.47 29.00
CA THR A 513 -5.76 22.63 30.17
C THR A 513 -4.35 22.06 30.02
N ALA A 514 -3.96 21.55 28.85
CA ALA A 514 -2.55 21.25 28.58
C ALA A 514 -1.78 22.52 28.16
N SER A 515 -1.77 23.52 29.05
CA SER A 515 -0.93 24.70 28.94
C SER A 515 0.55 24.30 29.00
N THR A 516 1.28 24.78 28.01
CA THR A 516 2.74 24.83 27.91
C THR A 516 3.39 25.40 29.17
N GLN A 517 4.05 24.57 29.97
CA GLN A 517 5.25 24.97 30.72
C GLN A 517 6.25 23.82 30.81
N PRO A 518 7.57 24.09 30.68
CA PRO A 518 8.60 23.10 30.96
C PRO A 518 8.65 22.84 32.48
N PRO A 519 8.84 21.58 32.94
CA PRO A 519 8.94 21.33 34.36
C PRO A 519 10.31 21.81 34.88
N THR A 520 10.33 22.99 35.51
CA THR A 520 11.35 23.36 36.48
C THR A 520 11.05 22.70 37.83
N GLN A 521 12.03 21.90 38.25
CA GLN A 521 12.35 21.27 39.54
C GLN A 521 11.39 21.28 40.75
N SER A 522 11.49 20.12 41.43
CA SER A 522 11.42 19.85 42.88
C SER A 522 10.08 19.99 43.58
N VAL A 523 9.45 18.85 43.89
CA VAL A 523 8.82 18.64 45.20
C VAL A 523 8.96 17.17 45.64
N THR A 524 9.40 17.07 46.90
CA THR A 524 9.45 15.97 47.86
C THR A 524 8.25 15.00 47.87
N THR A 525 8.55 13.73 48.10
CA THR A 525 7.63 12.65 48.48
C THR A 525 6.84 12.96 49.76
N PRO A 526 5.56 12.56 49.82
CA PRO A 526 5.10 11.78 50.97
C PRO A 526 4.52 10.42 50.56
N SER A 527 4.88 9.43 51.37
CA SER A 527 4.44 8.04 51.37
C SER A 527 2.93 7.89 51.62
N GLY A 528 2.24 7.16 50.75
CA GLY A 528 0.90 6.64 50.97
C GLY A 528 0.70 5.34 50.17
N SER A 529 0.83 4.19 50.84
CA SER A 529 0.70 2.87 50.23
C SER A 529 -0.76 2.52 49.95
N VAL A 530 -1.13 2.45 48.66
CA VAL A 530 -2.35 1.74 48.22
C VAL A 530 -1.93 0.38 47.72
N THR A 531 -2.17 -0.65 48.53
CA THR A 531 -1.97 -2.06 48.21
C THR A 531 -3.00 -2.52 47.17
N GLN A 532 -2.68 -2.35 45.88
CA GLN A 532 -3.35 -3.10 44.81
C GLN A 532 -3.00 -4.59 44.95
N SER A 533 -4.01 -5.41 45.22
CA SER A 533 -3.91 -6.85 45.46
C SER A 533 -3.06 -7.58 44.41
N SER A 534 -1.95 -8.16 44.87
CA SER A 534 -0.99 -8.98 44.11
C SER A 534 -1.58 -10.30 43.60
N THR A 535 -2.75 -10.70 44.10
CA THR A 535 -3.42 -11.95 43.75
C THR A 535 -4.02 -11.94 42.33
N PHE A 536 -4.45 -10.76 41.84
CA PHE A 536 -5.01 -10.58 40.48
C PHE A 536 -3.99 -10.79 39.36
N LYS A 537 -2.73 -10.43 39.64
CA LYS A 537 -1.61 -10.58 38.72
C LYS A 537 -1.26 -12.06 38.54
N VAL A 538 -1.13 -12.82 39.63
CA VAL A 538 -0.69 -14.22 39.59
C VAL A 538 -1.69 -15.14 38.88
N ALA A 539 -2.99 -15.00 39.12
CA ALA A 539 -4.03 -15.83 38.48
C ALA A 539 -4.16 -15.56 36.97
N THR A 540 -4.08 -14.30 36.55
CA THR A 540 -4.15 -13.91 35.13
C THR A 540 -2.90 -14.36 34.36
N TYR A 541 -1.72 -14.27 34.98
CA TYR A 541 -0.46 -14.72 34.36
C TYR A 541 -0.32 -16.24 34.29
N ALA A 542 -0.90 -16.98 35.24
CA ALA A 542 -0.92 -18.44 35.18
C ALA A 542 -1.77 -18.97 33.99
N LEU A 543 -2.96 -18.40 33.75
CA LEU A 543 -3.85 -18.86 32.66
C LEU A 543 -3.32 -18.53 31.26
N ILE A 544 -2.66 -17.39 31.08
CA ILE A 544 -2.06 -17.00 29.78
C ILE A 544 -0.83 -17.87 29.50
N GLY A 545 -0.04 -18.21 30.53
CA GLY A 545 1.10 -19.12 30.42
C GLY A 545 0.69 -20.54 30.01
N VAL A 546 -0.39 -21.09 30.60
CA VAL A 546 -0.91 -22.41 30.22
C VAL A 546 -1.45 -22.42 28.79
N SER A 547 -2.10 -21.34 28.35
CA SER A 547 -2.65 -21.23 26.99
C SER A 547 -1.57 -21.12 25.92
N ALA A 548 -0.49 -20.38 26.18
CA ALA A 548 0.67 -20.29 25.30
C ALA A 548 1.44 -21.62 25.22
N ALA A 549 1.58 -22.34 26.35
CA ALA A 549 2.19 -23.66 26.38
C ALA A 549 1.38 -24.69 25.59
N LEU A 550 0.05 -24.68 25.72
CA LEU A 550 -0.85 -25.55 24.94
C LEU A 550 -0.78 -25.25 23.44
N PHE A 551 -0.70 -23.98 23.05
CA PHE A 551 -0.52 -23.59 21.64
C PHE A 551 0.82 -24.08 21.08
N ILE A 552 1.91 -23.98 21.84
CA ILE A 552 3.23 -24.50 21.45
C ILE A 552 3.21 -26.04 21.31
N ILE A 553 2.55 -26.74 22.23
CA ILE A 553 2.40 -28.20 22.16
C ILE A 553 1.61 -28.60 20.90
N VAL A 554 0.53 -27.90 20.57
CA VAL A 554 -0.24 -28.15 19.34
C VAL A 554 0.62 -27.91 18.09
N VAL A 555 1.41 -26.84 18.05
CA VAL A 555 2.32 -26.57 16.93
C VAL A 555 3.41 -27.64 16.80
N ILE A 556 3.98 -28.11 17.92
CA ILE A 556 4.97 -29.21 17.92
C ILE A 556 4.35 -30.52 17.44
N LEU A 557 3.15 -30.87 17.91
CA LEU A 557 2.43 -32.07 17.48
C LEU A 557 2.08 -32.03 15.99
N LEU A 558 1.68 -30.86 15.47
CA LEU A 558 1.44 -30.65 14.04
C LEU A 558 2.73 -30.77 13.21
N ALA A 559 3.84 -30.21 13.68
CA ALA A 559 5.14 -30.33 13.03
C ALA A 559 5.66 -31.79 13.00
N MET A 560 5.47 -32.54 14.10
CA MET A 560 5.81 -33.97 14.16
C MET A 560 4.94 -34.81 13.22
N ARG A 561 3.65 -34.48 13.07
CA ARG A 561 2.72 -35.16 12.16
C ARG A 561 3.05 -34.88 10.69
N CYS A 562 3.47 -33.66 10.35
CA CYS A 562 4.01 -33.32 9.02
C CYS A 562 5.34 -34.02 8.72
N ARG A 563 6.16 -34.30 9.74
CA ARG A 563 7.41 -35.06 9.57
C ARG A 563 7.16 -36.55 9.30
N ARG A 564 6.23 -37.17 10.04
CA ARG A 564 5.78 -38.56 9.80
C ARG A 564 5.09 -38.75 8.44
N GLY A 565 4.38 -37.74 7.94
CA GLY A 565 3.77 -37.80 6.59
C GLY A 565 4.78 -37.81 5.44
N LYS A 566 6.03 -37.39 5.66
CA LYS A 566 7.11 -37.46 4.66
C LYS A 566 7.85 -38.80 4.64
N GLU A 567 7.74 -39.61 5.69
CA GLU A 567 8.37 -40.94 5.77
C GLU A 567 7.47 -42.07 5.22
N VAL A 568 6.23 -41.78 4.85
CA VAL A 568 5.26 -42.77 4.28
C VAL A 568 5.13 -42.62 2.75
N LEU A 569 5.95 -41.77 2.12
CA LEU A 569 5.97 -41.51 0.67
C LEU A 569 7.36 -41.67 0.05
N VAL A 570 8.15 -42.63 0.55
CA VAL A 570 9.34 -43.18 -0.11
C VAL A 570 9.20 -44.69 -0.19
#